data_AF-A0A953DH45-F1
#
_entry.id   AF-A0A953DH45-F1
#
_cell.length_a   1.000
_cell.length_b   1.000
_cell.length_c   1.000
_cell.angle_alpha   90.00
_cell.angle_beta   90.00
_cell.angle_gamma   90.00
#
_symmetry.space_group_name_H-M   'P 1'
#
loop_
_entity.id
_entity.type
_entity.pdbx_description
1 polymer ?
#
loop_
_entity_poly.entity_id
_entity_poly.type
_entity_poly.pdbx_seq_one_letter_code
_entity_poly.pdbx_strand_id
1 'polypeptide(L)'
;MDEALDFQETIDKWLRVVYSNQYRLMSRLYPQAIQPLTIEQLREGPLGQDLARLAALARGEVREAKERVLEAIDSVLQILFWPPAAEDYTVPRSFWETDLGRMISMAKFRAYEPTELVSIGNAAQQLGVTRPTIYRWMDDRTLGYVRDEMSGRTFVVRADVENLRRSMETLGSEA
;
A
#
# COMPACT_ATOMS: atom_id res chain seq x y z
N MET A 1 23.41 -6.47 -12.17
CA MET A 1 22.90 -6.60 -13.54
C MET A 1 21.56 -7.29 -13.38
N ASP A 2 20.48 -6.52 -13.58
CA ASP A 2 19.05 -6.84 -13.43
C ASP A 2 18.68 -8.29 -13.08
N GLU A 3 18.51 -8.56 -11.79
CA GLU A 3 17.50 -9.50 -11.35
C GLU A 3 16.18 -8.73 -11.47
N ALA A 4 15.61 -8.72 -12.67
CA ALA A 4 14.29 -8.14 -12.89
C ALA A 4 13.37 -8.75 -11.84
N LEU A 5 12.87 -7.93 -10.91
CA LEU A 5 12.10 -8.37 -9.74
C LEU A 5 10.92 -9.20 -10.23
N ASP A 6 11.10 -10.53 -10.24
CA ASP A 6 10.05 -11.45 -10.65
C ASP A 6 9.04 -11.55 -9.52
N PHE A 7 8.10 -10.61 -9.55
CA PHE A 7 7.02 -10.58 -8.59
C PHE A 7 6.05 -11.75 -8.76
N GLN A 8 6.13 -12.58 -9.82
CA GLN A 8 5.16 -13.64 -10.04
C GLN A 8 5.15 -14.67 -8.92
N GLU A 9 6.33 -15.07 -8.41
CA GLU A 9 6.41 -15.98 -7.27
C GLU A 9 5.78 -15.36 -6.00
N THR A 10 6.02 -14.06 -5.79
CA THR A 10 5.42 -13.30 -4.69
C THR A 10 3.90 -13.26 -4.81
N ILE A 11 3.38 -12.94 -6.00
CA ILE A 11 1.94 -12.90 -6.28
C ILE A 11 1.33 -14.27 -6.02
N ASP A 12 1.90 -15.34 -6.58
CA ASP A 12 1.38 -16.69 -6.44
C ASP A 12 1.32 -17.14 -4.99
N LYS A 13 2.38 -16.85 -4.22
CA LYS A 13 2.45 -17.13 -2.79
C LYS A 13 1.30 -16.46 -2.05
N TRP A 14 1.05 -15.17 -2.32
CA TRP A 14 -0.01 -14.42 -1.63
C TRP A 14 -1.42 -14.80 -2.10
N LEU A 15 -1.62 -15.08 -3.39
CA LEU A 15 -2.87 -15.63 -3.91
C LEU A 15 -3.23 -16.93 -3.18
N ARG A 16 -2.26 -17.83 -3.00
CA ARG A 16 -2.45 -19.08 -2.24
C ARG A 16 -2.80 -18.82 -0.77
N VAL A 17 -2.17 -17.84 -0.12
CA VAL A 17 -2.47 -17.49 1.29
C VAL A 17 -3.90 -17.00 1.43
N VAL A 18 -4.32 -16.05 0.60
CA VAL A 18 -5.69 -15.50 0.61
C VAL A 18 -6.70 -16.59 0.32
N TYR A 19 -6.46 -17.34 -0.75
CA TYR A 19 -7.32 -18.43 -1.16
C TYR A 19 -7.46 -19.49 -0.07
N SER A 20 -6.35 -19.90 0.57
CA SER A 20 -6.39 -20.90 1.65
C SER A 20 -7.21 -20.44 2.85
N ASN A 21 -7.15 -19.15 3.18
CA ASN A 21 -7.95 -18.59 4.28
C ASN A 21 -9.44 -18.59 3.93
N GLN A 22 -9.80 -18.10 2.74
CA GLN A 22 -11.18 -18.07 2.26
C GLN A 22 -11.76 -19.49 2.08
N TYR A 23 -10.99 -20.40 1.49
CA TYR A 23 -11.35 -21.79 1.30
C TYR A 23 -11.68 -22.47 2.62
N ARG A 24 -10.91 -22.21 3.69
CA ARG A 24 -11.16 -22.77 5.02
C ARG A 24 -12.51 -22.31 5.58
N LEU A 25 -12.86 -21.03 5.39
CA LEU A 25 -14.16 -20.48 5.81
C LEU A 25 -15.29 -21.11 5.00
N MET A 26 -15.17 -21.12 3.67
CA MET A 26 -16.16 -21.71 2.77
C MET A 26 -16.37 -23.19 3.06
N SER A 27 -15.30 -23.96 3.29
CA SER A 27 -15.37 -25.41 3.58
C SER A 27 -16.14 -25.74 4.84
N ARG A 28 -16.23 -24.80 5.79
CA ARG A 28 -17.04 -24.97 6.98
C ARG A 28 -18.51 -24.61 6.76
N LEU A 29 -18.80 -23.65 5.89
CA LEU A 29 -20.15 -23.14 5.65
C LEU A 29 -20.89 -23.94 4.56
N TYR A 30 -20.19 -24.33 3.50
CA TYR A 30 -20.77 -24.98 2.31
C TYR A 30 -19.85 -26.10 1.77
N PRO A 31 -19.63 -27.19 2.53
CA PRO A 31 -18.67 -28.24 2.17
C PRO A 31 -18.94 -28.93 0.81
N GLN A 32 -20.21 -28.97 0.37
CA GLN A 32 -20.61 -29.65 -0.86
C GLN A 32 -20.49 -28.80 -2.13
N ALA A 33 -20.21 -27.50 -2.00
CA ALA A 33 -20.21 -26.56 -3.12
C ALA A 33 -18.80 -26.17 -3.60
N ILE A 34 -17.76 -26.79 -3.05
CA ILE A 34 -16.39 -26.29 -3.18
C ILE A 34 -15.61 -27.12 -4.17
N GLN A 35 -15.17 -26.45 -5.24
CA GLN A 35 -14.14 -26.96 -6.13
C GLN A 35 -12.86 -26.16 -5.91
N PRO A 36 -11.71 -26.82 -5.75
CA PRO A 36 -10.46 -26.12 -5.55
C PRO A 36 -10.04 -25.38 -6.83
N LEU A 37 -9.75 -24.09 -6.72
CA LEU A 37 -9.19 -23.29 -7.82
C LEU A 37 -7.71 -23.60 -8.03
N THR A 38 -7.31 -23.63 -9.30
CA THR A 38 -5.92 -23.70 -9.74
C THR A 38 -5.23 -22.34 -9.59
N ILE A 39 -3.90 -22.31 -9.61
CA ILE A 39 -3.16 -21.05 -9.50
C ILE A 39 -3.40 -20.15 -10.72
N GLU A 40 -3.57 -20.75 -11.90
CA GLU A 40 -3.91 -20.06 -13.14
C GLU A 40 -5.25 -19.32 -13.01
N GLN A 41 -6.27 -19.99 -12.46
CA GLN A 41 -7.57 -19.36 -12.19
C GLN A 41 -7.49 -18.25 -11.14
N LEU A 42 -6.62 -18.39 -10.13
CA LEU A 42 -6.41 -17.33 -9.13
C LEU A 42 -5.73 -16.10 -9.74
N ARG A 43 -4.80 -16.29 -10.69
CA ARG A 43 -4.14 -15.19 -11.42
C ARG A 43 -5.12 -14.45 -12.32
N GLU A 44 -6.04 -15.16 -12.96
CA GLU A 44 -7.09 -14.57 -13.80
C GLU A 44 -8.19 -13.86 -13.00
N GLY A 45 -8.30 -14.15 -11.70
CA GLY A 45 -9.26 -13.50 -10.81
C GLY A 45 -8.91 -12.03 -10.50
N PRO A 46 -9.86 -11.25 -9.93
CA PRO A 46 -9.67 -9.82 -9.69
C PRO A 46 -8.42 -9.47 -8.89
N LEU A 47 -8.17 -10.20 -7.78
CA LEU A 47 -6.98 -10.00 -6.96
C LEU A 47 -5.69 -10.31 -7.74
N GLY A 48 -5.69 -11.36 -8.57
CA GLY A 48 -4.54 -11.73 -9.39
C GLY A 48 -4.22 -10.65 -10.42
N GLN A 49 -5.24 -10.10 -11.07
CA GLN A 49 -5.10 -9.00 -12.03
C GLN A 49 -4.60 -7.71 -11.37
N ASP A 50 -5.16 -7.33 -10.22
CA ASP A 50 -4.70 -6.15 -9.47
C ASP A 50 -3.24 -6.30 -9.03
N LEU A 51 -2.86 -7.47 -8.52
CA LEU A 51 -1.49 -7.76 -8.11
C LEU A 51 -0.51 -7.75 -9.30
N ALA A 52 -0.90 -8.33 -10.44
CA ALA A 52 -0.10 -8.30 -11.66
C ALA A 52 0.09 -6.87 -12.19
N ARG A 53 -0.97 -6.05 -12.12
CA ARG A 53 -0.93 -4.63 -12.48
C ARG A 53 0.00 -3.83 -11.58
N LEU A 54 -0.12 -3.99 -10.26
CA LEU A 54 0.76 -3.36 -9.27
C LEU A 54 2.22 -3.80 -9.44
N ALA A 55 2.48 -5.06 -9.80
CA ALA A 55 3.82 -5.54 -10.13
C ALA A 55 4.41 -4.85 -11.36
N ALA A 56 3.64 -4.70 -12.44
CA ALA A 56 4.07 -4.00 -13.64
C ALA A 56 4.37 -2.52 -13.36
N LEU A 57 3.53 -1.87 -12.54
CA LEU A 57 3.78 -0.51 -12.04
C LEU A 57 5.08 -0.46 -11.24
N ALA A 58 5.29 -1.38 -10.28
CA ALA A 58 6.48 -1.43 -9.45
C ALA A 58 7.79 -1.62 -10.25
N ARG A 59 7.74 -2.41 -11.34
CA ARG A 59 8.85 -2.55 -12.30
C ARG A 59 9.05 -1.32 -13.19
N GLY A 60 8.07 -0.44 -13.27
CA GLY A 60 8.09 0.74 -14.15
C GLY A 60 7.78 0.40 -15.61
N GLU A 61 7.17 -0.76 -15.88
CA GLU A 61 6.78 -1.22 -17.21
C GLU A 61 5.56 -0.47 -17.74
N VAL A 62 4.69 -0.02 -16.83
CA VAL A 62 3.47 0.72 -17.13
C VAL A 62 3.38 1.98 -16.28
N ARG A 63 2.57 2.94 -16.74
CA ARG A 63 2.17 4.12 -15.97
C ARG A 63 0.66 4.24 -15.98
N GLU A 64 0.10 4.59 -14.83
CA GLU A 64 -1.34 4.78 -14.63
C GLU A 64 -1.59 6.04 -13.82
N ALA A 65 -2.83 6.53 -13.87
CA ALA A 65 -3.27 7.62 -13.01
C ALA A 65 -3.15 7.22 -11.54
N LYS A 66 -2.57 8.10 -10.73
CA LYS A 66 -2.31 7.90 -9.31
C LYS A 66 -3.53 7.35 -8.56
N GLU A 67 -4.69 7.95 -8.79
CA GLU A 67 -5.95 7.60 -8.13
C GLU A 67 -6.30 6.12 -8.36
N ARG A 68 -6.16 5.63 -9.59
CA ARG A 68 -6.41 4.21 -9.92
C ARG A 68 -5.42 3.27 -9.26
N VAL A 69 -4.16 3.67 -9.13
CA VAL A 69 -3.16 2.87 -8.42
C VAL A 69 -3.50 2.79 -6.94
N LEU A 70 -3.85 3.92 -6.32
CA LEU A 70 -4.23 3.96 -4.91
C LEU A 70 -5.50 3.13 -4.64
N GLU A 71 -6.50 3.17 -5.51
CA GLU A 71 -7.72 2.34 -5.41
C GLU A 71 -7.43 0.84 -5.48
N ALA A 72 -6.52 0.40 -6.36
CA ALA A 72 -6.13 -1.01 -6.41
C ALA A 72 -5.31 -1.43 -5.19
N ILE A 73 -4.40 -0.57 -4.72
CA ILE A 73 -3.66 -0.83 -3.47
C ILE A 73 -4.65 -0.96 -2.31
N ASP A 74 -5.60 -0.05 -2.19
CA ASP A 74 -6.63 -0.08 -1.16
C ASP A 74 -7.41 -1.39 -1.23
N SER A 75 -7.97 -1.72 -2.40
CA SER A 75 -8.72 -2.97 -2.63
C SER A 75 -7.94 -4.23 -2.23
N VAL A 76 -6.65 -4.32 -2.58
CA VAL A 76 -5.78 -5.42 -2.18
C VAL A 76 -5.64 -5.48 -0.65
N LEU A 77 -5.38 -4.35 0.00
CA LEU A 77 -5.21 -4.29 1.45
C LEU A 77 -6.51 -4.59 2.20
N GLN A 78 -7.67 -4.17 1.68
CA GLN A 78 -8.97 -4.53 2.23
C GLN A 78 -9.16 -6.05 2.22
N ILE A 79 -8.84 -6.73 1.11
CA ILE A 79 -8.94 -8.19 1.01
C ILE A 79 -8.03 -8.89 2.03
N LEU A 80 -6.83 -8.34 2.27
CA LEU A 80 -5.84 -8.95 3.16
C LEU A 80 -6.12 -8.69 4.64
N PHE A 81 -6.63 -7.52 4.99
CA PHE A 81 -6.61 -7.03 6.37
C PHE A 81 -7.97 -6.61 6.92
N TRP A 82 -9.02 -6.49 6.10
CA TRP A 82 -10.33 -6.04 6.58
C TRP A 82 -11.03 -7.14 7.39
N PRO A 83 -11.19 -6.98 8.71
CA PRO A 83 -11.88 -7.95 9.53
C PRO A 83 -13.40 -7.88 9.30
N PRO A 84 -14.11 -9.02 9.27
CA PRO A 84 -15.57 -9.00 9.18
C PRO A 84 -16.19 -8.11 10.27
N ALA A 85 -17.15 -7.27 9.88
CA ALA A 85 -17.86 -6.32 10.75
C ALA A 85 -17.01 -5.18 11.38
N ALA A 86 -15.78 -4.95 10.90
CA ALA A 86 -15.03 -3.73 11.24
C ALA A 86 -15.40 -2.56 10.31
N GLU A 87 -15.30 -1.33 10.82
CA GLU A 87 -15.50 -0.09 10.06
C GLU A 87 -14.26 0.30 9.23
N ASP A 88 -13.07 -0.14 9.63
CA ASP A 88 -11.79 0.11 8.96
C ASP A 88 -10.81 -1.05 9.21
N TYR A 89 -9.67 -1.04 8.51
CA TYR A 89 -8.58 -1.99 8.66
C TYR A 89 -7.24 -1.31 8.99
N THR A 90 -6.38 -2.08 9.65
CA THR A 90 -5.01 -1.68 9.95
C THR A 90 -4.03 -2.61 9.25
N VAL A 91 -2.95 -2.04 8.70
CA VAL A 91 -1.89 -2.81 8.05
C VAL A 91 -0.72 -2.92 9.03
N PRO A 92 -0.34 -4.13 9.47
CA PRO A 92 0.80 -4.31 10.38
C PRO A 92 2.10 -3.77 9.75
N ARG A 93 2.96 -3.10 10.53
CA ARG A 93 4.24 -2.58 10.00
C ARG A 93 5.12 -3.66 9.36
N SER A 94 5.11 -4.87 9.93
CA SER A 94 5.85 -6.02 9.41
C SER A 94 5.41 -6.45 8.01
N PHE A 95 4.17 -6.15 7.59
CA PHE A 95 3.72 -6.44 6.23
C PHE A 95 4.53 -5.69 5.18
N TRP A 96 4.84 -4.41 5.44
CA TRP A 96 5.59 -3.56 4.49
C TRP A 96 7.04 -4.02 4.28
N GLU A 97 7.55 -4.90 5.15
CA GLU A 97 8.87 -5.52 5.00
C GLU A 97 8.83 -6.83 4.20
N THR A 98 7.65 -7.34 3.86
CA THR A 98 7.50 -8.52 2.98
C THR A 98 7.71 -8.14 1.51
N ASP A 99 7.99 -9.13 0.66
CA ASP A 99 8.17 -8.91 -0.79
C ASP A 99 6.94 -8.26 -1.43
N LEU A 100 5.73 -8.67 -1.03
CA LEU A 100 4.49 -8.05 -1.50
C LEU A 100 4.33 -6.62 -0.98
N GLY A 101 4.62 -6.39 0.30
CA GLY A 101 4.58 -5.06 0.90
C GLY A 101 5.52 -4.09 0.18
N ARG A 102 6.74 -4.53 -0.13
CA ARG A 102 7.73 -3.74 -0.89
C ARG A 102 7.30 -3.52 -2.34
N MET A 103 6.75 -4.54 -3.00
CA MET A 103 6.16 -4.40 -4.34
C MET A 103 5.07 -3.33 -4.37
N ILE A 104 4.12 -3.38 -3.42
CA ILE A 104 3.04 -2.40 -3.29
C ILE A 104 3.59 -1.00 -2.96
N SER A 105 4.56 -0.89 -2.05
CA SER A 105 5.23 0.38 -1.74
C SER A 105 5.89 1.00 -2.97
N MET A 106 6.58 0.19 -3.77
CA MET A 106 7.22 0.63 -5.01
C MET A 106 6.20 1.05 -6.07
N ALA A 107 5.11 0.29 -6.24
CA ALA A 107 4.01 0.67 -7.12
C ALA A 107 3.39 2.00 -6.69
N LYS A 108 3.15 2.18 -5.39
CA LYS A 108 2.67 3.43 -4.81
C LYS A 108 3.62 4.57 -5.10
N PHE A 109 4.92 4.41 -4.84
CA PHE A 109 5.92 5.44 -5.10
C PHE A 109 5.94 5.88 -6.57
N ARG A 110 5.91 4.93 -7.51
CA ARG A 110 5.91 5.22 -8.95
C ARG A 110 4.62 5.89 -9.46
N ALA A 111 3.55 5.84 -8.68
CA ALA A 111 2.30 6.52 -9.00
C ALA A 111 2.33 8.02 -8.66
N TYR A 112 3.28 8.48 -7.83
CA TYR A 112 3.43 9.89 -7.49
C TYR A 112 4.45 10.57 -8.39
N GLU A 113 4.16 11.81 -8.76
CA GLU A 113 5.16 12.68 -9.36
C GLU A 113 6.15 13.19 -8.28
N PRO A 114 7.44 13.40 -8.62
CA PRO A 114 8.43 13.88 -7.66
C PRO A 114 8.03 15.19 -6.96
N THR A 115 7.27 16.05 -7.65
CA THR A 115 6.76 17.31 -7.09
C THR A 115 5.71 17.10 -6.01
N GLU A 116 5.01 15.97 -5.98
CA GLU A 116 3.99 15.65 -4.97
C GLU A 116 4.59 15.09 -3.67
N LEU A 117 5.91 14.87 -3.64
CA LEU A 117 6.61 14.25 -2.53
C LEU A 117 7.57 15.23 -1.86
N VAL A 118 7.70 15.07 -0.55
CA VAL A 118 8.59 15.88 0.30
C VAL A 118 9.42 14.95 1.17
N SER A 119 10.72 15.26 1.34
CA SER A 119 11.54 14.49 2.28
C SER A 119 11.10 14.72 3.71
N ILE A 120 11.29 13.74 4.59
CA ILE A 120 10.95 13.84 6.03
C ILE A 120 11.58 15.09 6.67
N GLY A 121 12.84 15.40 6.32
CA GLY A 121 13.52 16.59 6.84
C GLY A 121 12.87 17.91 6.40
N ASN A 122 12.43 18.00 5.15
CA ASN A 122 11.76 19.20 4.64
C ASN A 122 10.34 19.32 5.21
N ALA A 123 9.60 18.21 5.34
CA ALA A 123 8.30 18.22 6.02
C ALA A 123 8.40 18.70 7.47
N ALA A 124 9.41 18.23 8.22
CA ALA A 124 9.69 18.68 9.58
C ALA A 124 9.96 20.20 9.64
N GLN A 125 10.76 20.72 8.71
CA GLN A 125 11.05 22.16 8.62
C GLN A 125 9.79 22.98 8.30
N GLN A 126 8.98 22.56 7.33
CA GLN A 126 7.76 23.28 6.92
C GLN A 126 6.70 23.33 8.02
N LEU A 127 6.61 22.28 8.84
CA LEU A 127 5.64 22.17 9.93
C LEU A 127 6.19 22.72 11.26
N GLY A 128 7.46 23.13 11.32
CA GLY A 128 8.09 23.62 12.55
C GLY A 128 8.22 22.55 13.64
N VAL A 129 8.32 21.27 13.27
CA VAL A 129 8.40 20.14 14.21
C VAL A 129 9.67 19.33 14.03
N THR A 130 9.91 18.39 14.95
CA THR A 130 11.05 17.47 14.87
C THR A 130 10.75 16.27 13.97
N ARG A 131 11.80 15.62 13.42
CA ARG A 131 11.64 14.39 12.62
C ARG A 131 10.88 13.26 13.35
N PRO A 132 11.11 12.99 14.65
CA PRO A 132 10.29 12.02 15.40
C PRO A 132 8.79 12.33 15.36
N THR A 133 8.40 13.61 15.31
CA THR A 133 6.99 14.01 15.19
C THR A 133 6.43 13.61 13.83
N ILE A 134 7.21 13.79 12.75
CA ILE A 134 6.83 13.33 11.40
C ILE A 134 6.64 11.82 11.37
N TYR A 135 7.57 11.04 11.95
CA TYR A 135 7.42 9.59 12.02
C TYR A 135 6.15 9.16 12.78
N ARG A 136 5.86 9.81 13.91
CA ARG A 136 4.62 9.56 14.66
C ARG A 136 3.38 9.87 13.81
N TRP A 137 3.38 10.98 13.07
CA TRP A 137 2.28 11.35 12.18
C TRP A 137 2.13 10.44 10.96
N MET A 138 3.21 9.81 10.50
CA MET A 138 3.13 8.75 9.50
C MET A 138 2.51 7.49 10.09
N ASP A 139 2.90 7.13 11.31
CA ASP A 139 2.44 5.94 12.02
C ASP A 139 0.95 6.01 12.38
N ASP A 140 0.45 7.19 12.76
CA ASP A 140 -0.97 7.44 13.07
C ASP A 140 -1.82 7.83 11.84
N ARG A 141 -1.21 7.77 10.63
CA ARG A 141 -1.83 8.10 9.33
C ARG A 141 -2.25 9.58 9.15
N THR A 142 -1.82 10.49 10.03
CA THR A 142 -1.99 11.94 9.81
C THR A 142 -1.27 12.41 8.53
N LEU A 143 -0.12 11.80 8.22
CA LEU A 143 0.66 12.09 7.02
C LEU A 143 0.82 10.82 6.17
N GLY A 144 0.31 10.86 4.95
CA GLY A 144 0.58 9.84 3.95
C GLY A 144 2.06 9.80 3.58
N TYR A 145 2.59 8.59 3.39
CA TYR A 145 3.97 8.39 2.98
C TYR A 145 4.11 7.32 1.90
N VAL A 146 5.24 7.38 1.20
CA VAL A 146 5.68 6.41 0.19
C VAL A 146 7.15 6.10 0.40
N ARG A 147 7.57 4.89 0.03
CA ARG A 147 8.96 4.45 0.12
C ARG A 147 9.47 4.12 -1.27
N ASP A 148 10.60 4.72 -1.62
CA ASP A 148 11.41 4.27 -2.75
C ASP A 148 12.23 3.07 -2.28
N GLU A 149 11.80 1.86 -2.64
CA GLU A 149 12.50 0.62 -2.32
C GLU A 149 13.86 0.49 -3.01
N MET A 150 14.15 1.23 -4.09
CA MET A 150 15.46 1.19 -4.73
C MET A 150 16.50 1.95 -3.91
N SER A 151 16.13 3.13 -3.39
CA SER A 151 17.04 3.94 -2.58
C SER A 151 16.88 3.74 -1.07
N GLY A 152 15.84 3.03 -0.63
CA GLY A 152 15.43 2.91 0.77
C GLY A 152 14.92 4.22 1.40
N ARG A 153 14.58 5.23 0.58
CA ARG A 153 14.19 6.55 1.10
C ARG A 153 12.68 6.64 1.25
N THR A 154 12.25 7.25 2.34
CA THR A 154 10.84 7.54 2.59
C THR A 154 10.53 9.01 2.34
N PHE A 155 9.40 9.24 1.70
CA PHE A 155 8.86 10.56 1.38
C PHE A 155 7.45 10.69 1.96
N VAL A 156 7.09 11.92 2.29
CA VAL A 156 5.77 12.31 2.77
C VAL A 156 5.00 12.97 1.62
N VAL A 157 3.71 12.74 1.55
CA VAL A 157 2.82 13.37 0.57
C VAL A 157 2.72 14.87 0.86
N ARG A 158 3.04 15.70 -0.13
CA ARG A 158 3.06 17.16 -0.01
C ARG A 158 1.71 17.74 0.41
N ALA A 159 0.63 17.25 -0.20
CA ALA A 159 -0.71 17.74 0.05
C ALA A 159 -1.09 17.62 1.54
N ASP A 160 -0.70 16.52 2.18
CA ASP A 160 -0.96 16.29 3.61
C ASP A 160 -0.17 17.25 4.49
N VAL A 161 1.10 17.52 4.14
CA VAL A 161 1.93 18.53 4.81
C VAL A 161 1.31 19.93 4.69
N GLU A 162 0.83 20.30 3.51
CA GLU A 162 0.22 21.60 3.26
C GLU A 162 -1.14 21.76 3.96
N ASN A 163 -1.94 20.70 4.00
CA ASN A 163 -3.21 20.67 4.73
C ASN A 163 -2.96 20.81 6.23
N LEU A 164 -2.02 20.03 6.78
CA LEU A 164 -1.71 20.06 8.22
C LEU A 164 -1.15 21.42 8.64
N ARG A 165 -0.27 22.03 7.83
CA ARG A 165 0.25 23.38 8.08
C ARG A 165 -0.90 24.40 8.18
N ARG A 166 -1.86 24.37 7.25
CA ARG A 166 -3.03 25.26 7.27
C ARG A 166 -3.90 25.05 8.52
N SER A 167 -4.10 23.80 8.94
CA SER A 167 -4.84 23.49 10.17
C SER A 167 -4.13 24.02 11.42
N MET A 168 -2.81 23.92 11.49
CA MET A 168 -2.01 24.46 12.61
C MET A 168 -2.05 25.99 12.68
N GLU A 169 -2.02 26.67 11.54
CA GLU A 169 -2.13 28.13 11.46
C GLU A 169 -3.50 28.63 11.93
N THR A 170 -4.56 27.92 11.56
CA THR A 170 -5.94 28.25 11.98
C THR A 170 -6.09 28.11 13.50
N LEU A 171 -5.66 26.98 14.08
CA LEU A 171 -5.71 26.73 15.52
C LEU A 171 -4.85 27.71 16.34
N GLY A 172 -3.70 28.13 15.80
CA GLY A 172 -2.84 29.13 16.43
C GLY A 172 -3.39 30.56 16.36
N SER A 173 -4.35 30.85 15.47
CA SER A 173 -4.99 32.16 15.36
C SER A 173 -6.22 32.34 16.25
N GLU A 174 -6.75 31.24 16.79
CA GLU A 174 -7.91 31.20 17.69
C GLU A 174 -7.51 31.15 19.20
N ALA A 175 -6.21 31.10 19.50
CA ALA A 175 -5.64 31.03 20.85
C ALA A 175 -4.96 32.34 21.27
#